data_AF-A0A1C2EF21-F1
#
_entry.id   AF-A0A1C2EF21-F1
#
_cell.length_a   1.000
_cell.length_b   1.000
_cell.length_c   1.000
_cell.angle_alpha   90.00
_cell.angle_beta   90.00
_cell.angle_gamma   90.00
#
_symmetry.space_group_name_H-M   'P 1'
#
loop_
_entity.id
_entity.type
_entity.pdbx_description
1 polymer ?
#
loop_
_entity_poly.entity_id
_entity_poly.type
_entity_poly.pdbx_seq_one_letter_code
_entity_poly.pdbx_strand_id
1 'polypeptide(L)'
;MSIKAGSLNALITSWTPGTPIPRLETIPFADYEDFREQLPEGLEVTDVELIWWTAAAGNSAAELQRVISGVIARQNDWGDFRYHPISDNNGAGRYPQALLLLVLDLLPPGIASAVDEDETYSNGEPLGVAGSIVIQVGIWHQITFELLKMCPREHLPEHLLEHVLGVDLGL
;
A
#
# COMPACT_ATOMS: atom_id res chain seq x y z
N MET A 1 -6.23 15.59 -5.58
CA MET A 1 -7.33 15.33 -6.54
C MET A 1 -8.44 14.67 -5.72
N SER A 2 -9.48 15.40 -5.32
CA SER A 2 -10.42 14.93 -4.27
C SER A 2 -11.48 14.00 -4.85
N ILE A 3 -11.62 12.81 -4.28
CA ILE A 3 -12.69 11.84 -4.62
C ILE A 3 -14.03 12.46 -4.19
N LYS A 4 -14.88 12.82 -5.16
CA LYS A 4 -16.20 13.43 -4.88
C LYS A 4 -17.08 12.47 -4.06
N ALA A 5 -17.76 13.02 -3.04
CA ALA A 5 -18.56 12.31 -2.03
C ALA A 5 -19.62 11.30 -2.53
N GLY A 6 -20.02 11.35 -3.82
CA GLY A 6 -20.90 10.32 -4.42
C GLY A 6 -20.22 8.96 -4.68
N SER A 7 -18.89 8.89 -4.54
CA SER A 7 -18.05 7.74 -4.86
C SER A 7 -17.67 6.87 -3.66
N LEU A 8 -18.03 7.27 -2.43
CA LEU A 8 -17.51 6.62 -1.22
C LEU A 8 -18.07 5.20 -0.98
N ASN A 9 -19.27 4.90 -1.51
CA ASN A 9 -19.88 3.58 -1.33
C ASN A 9 -19.57 2.61 -2.48
N ALA A 10 -18.89 3.05 -3.53
CA ALA A 10 -18.47 2.17 -4.62
C ALA A 10 -17.18 1.43 -4.24
N LEU A 11 -17.00 0.25 -4.84
CA LEU A 11 -15.70 -0.41 -4.85
C LEU A 11 -14.70 0.47 -5.60
N ILE A 12 -13.47 0.52 -5.10
CA ILE A 12 -12.40 1.34 -5.68
C ILE A 12 -11.73 0.67 -6.87
N THR A 13 -12.04 -0.60 -7.14
CA THR A 13 -11.61 -1.34 -8.32
C THR A 13 -12.71 -2.30 -8.78
N SER A 14 -12.70 -2.65 -10.08
CA SER A 14 -13.54 -3.68 -10.66
C SER A 14 -12.85 -5.04 -10.80
N TRP A 15 -11.60 -5.16 -10.33
CA TRP A 15 -10.88 -6.44 -10.32
C TRP A 15 -11.56 -7.46 -9.40
N THR A 16 -11.41 -8.75 -9.70
CA THR A 16 -12.05 -9.84 -8.94
C THR A 16 -10.99 -10.82 -8.44
N PRO A 17 -11.02 -11.21 -7.14
CA PRO A 17 -10.14 -12.24 -6.59
C PRO A 17 -10.15 -13.55 -7.39
N GLY A 18 -8.98 -14.18 -7.50
CA GLY A 18 -8.78 -15.40 -8.30
C GLY A 18 -8.56 -15.14 -9.80
N THR A 19 -8.71 -13.90 -10.29
CA THR A 19 -8.27 -13.50 -11.63
C THR A 19 -6.86 -12.89 -11.57
N PRO A 20 -6.09 -12.89 -12.67
CA PRO A 20 -4.78 -12.25 -12.69
C PRO A 20 -4.86 -10.78 -12.27
N ILE A 21 -3.97 -10.36 -11.35
CA ILE A 21 -3.87 -8.97 -10.92
C ILE A 21 -3.48 -8.10 -12.13
N PRO A 22 -4.12 -6.93 -12.36
CA PRO A 22 -3.78 -6.04 -13.45
C PRO A 22 -2.33 -5.59 -13.33
N ARG A 23 -1.52 -5.85 -14.37
CA ARG A 23 -0.13 -5.41 -14.44
C ARG A 23 -0.03 -4.18 -15.34
N LEU A 24 0.71 -3.18 -14.89
CA LEU A 24 1.12 -2.07 -15.74
C LEU A 24 2.21 -2.54 -16.70
N GLU A 25 2.30 -1.91 -17.88
CA GLU A 25 3.37 -2.17 -18.84
C GLU A 25 4.76 -1.90 -18.24
N THR A 26 4.83 -0.86 -17.40
CA THR A 26 6.03 -0.50 -16.65
C THR A 26 5.66 -0.43 -15.17
N ILE A 27 6.34 -1.22 -14.35
CA ILE A 27 6.23 -1.17 -12.90
C ILE A 27 7.48 -0.43 -12.37
N PRO A 28 7.30 0.65 -11.59
CA PRO A 28 8.43 1.35 -10.97
C PRO A 28 9.31 0.38 -10.18
N PHE A 29 10.63 0.51 -10.34
CA PHE A 29 11.65 -0.25 -9.61
C PHE A 29 11.64 -1.78 -9.83
N ALA A 30 11.01 -2.28 -10.90
CA ALA A 30 10.94 -3.72 -11.19
C ALA A 30 12.30 -4.43 -11.32
N ASP A 31 13.36 -3.71 -11.67
CA ASP A 31 14.72 -4.25 -11.80
C ASP A 31 15.46 -4.39 -10.45
N TYR A 32 14.85 -3.94 -9.35
CA TYR A 32 15.41 -4.03 -8.00
C TYR A 32 14.76 -5.14 -7.20
N GLU A 33 15.53 -5.73 -6.28
CA GLU A 33 15.01 -6.68 -5.29
C GLU A 33 13.83 -6.07 -4.53
N ASP A 34 12.73 -6.82 -4.47
CA ASP A 34 11.45 -6.43 -3.87
C ASP A 34 10.96 -5.03 -4.27
N PHE A 35 11.29 -4.54 -5.48
CA PHE A 35 10.94 -3.19 -5.93
C PHE A 35 11.47 -2.08 -5.00
N ARG A 36 12.54 -2.37 -4.23
CA ARG A 36 13.08 -1.56 -3.12
C ARG A 36 12.11 -1.41 -1.93
N GLU A 37 11.10 -2.26 -1.84
CA GLU A 37 10.15 -2.26 -0.74
C GLU A 37 10.74 -2.95 0.49
N GLN A 38 10.55 -2.34 1.67
CA GLN A 38 10.76 -3.03 2.94
C GLN A 38 9.44 -3.70 3.32
N LEU A 39 9.35 -5.01 3.13
CA LEU A 39 8.11 -5.76 3.32
C LEU A 39 7.81 -6.00 4.81
N PRO A 40 6.52 -6.16 5.19
CA PRO A 40 6.19 -6.63 6.53
C PRO A 40 6.80 -8.01 6.79
N GLU A 41 7.15 -8.29 8.05
CA GLU A 41 7.76 -9.56 8.42
C GLU A 41 6.87 -10.75 8.04
N GLY A 42 7.48 -11.75 7.40
CA GLY A 42 6.80 -12.97 6.98
C GLY A 42 5.90 -12.84 5.75
N LEU A 43 5.89 -11.68 5.07
CA LEU A 43 5.16 -11.48 3.83
C LEU A 43 6.10 -11.32 2.64
N GLU A 44 5.75 -11.94 1.52
CA GLU A 44 6.41 -11.70 0.24
C GLU A 44 5.78 -10.50 -0.49
N VAL A 45 6.49 -9.98 -1.48
CA VAL A 45 6.04 -8.83 -2.27
C VAL A 45 4.72 -9.11 -3.00
N THR A 46 4.50 -10.35 -3.41
CA THR A 46 3.26 -10.84 -4.04
C THR A 46 2.11 -10.96 -3.04
N ASP A 47 2.41 -11.21 -1.76
CA ASP A 47 1.40 -11.28 -0.70
C ASP A 47 0.84 -9.89 -0.42
N VAL A 48 1.73 -8.91 -0.24
CA VAL A 48 1.33 -7.51 -0.03
C VAL A 48 0.48 -7.04 -1.21
N GLU A 49 0.89 -7.33 -2.44
CA GLU A 49 0.11 -7.00 -3.62
C GLU A 49 -1.27 -7.66 -3.63
N LEU A 50 -1.35 -8.96 -3.35
CA LEU A 50 -2.62 -9.68 -3.28
C LEU A 50 -3.54 -9.12 -2.20
N ILE A 51 -3.01 -8.78 -1.03
CA ILE A 51 -3.76 -8.19 0.09
C ILE A 51 -4.41 -6.89 -0.36
N TRP A 52 -3.63 -5.97 -0.94
CA TRP A 52 -4.13 -4.66 -1.36
C TRP A 52 -5.19 -4.76 -2.45
N TRP A 53 -5.00 -5.63 -3.45
CA TRP A 53 -5.99 -5.86 -4.50
C TRP A 53 -7.26 -6.54 -3.97
N THR A 54 -7.13 -7.50 -3.07
CA THR A 54 -8.26 -8.22 -2.46
C THR A 54 -9.08 -7.29 -1.58
N ALA A 55 -8.44 -6.48 -0.74
CA ALA A 55 -9.12 -5.49 0.08
C ALA A 55 -9.86 -4.45 -0.78
N ALA A 56 -9.21 -3.96 -1.85
CA ALA A 56 -9.79 -3.00 -2.78
C ALA A 56 -11.03 -3.52 -3.52
N ALA A 57 -11.02 -4.79 -3.90
CA ALA A 57 -12.13 -5.43 -4.61
C ALA A 57 -13.27 -5.87 -3.68
N GLY A 58 -12.97 -6.18 -2.42
CA GLY A 58 -13.94 -6.67 -1.45
C GLY A 58 -14.68 -5.58 -0.67
N ASN A 59 -14.16 -4.35 -0.64
CA ASN A 59 -14.63 -3.32 0.29
C ASN A 59 -14.89 -1.98 -0.40
N SER A 60 -15.88 -1.25 0.12
CA SER A 60 -16.18 0.11 -0.35
C SER A 60 -15.09 1.10 0.06
N ALA A 61 -14.97 2.21 -0.69
CA ALA A 61 -14.03 3.28 -0.33
C ALA A 61 -14.27 3.82 1.09
N ALA A 62 -15.51 3.86 1.57
CA ALA A 62 -15.88 4.28 2.91
C ALA A 62 -15.37 3.33 4.00
N GLU A 63 -15.46 2.02 3.77
CA GLU A 63 -14.92 1.02 4.70
C GLU A 63 -13.40 1.08 4.78
N LEU A 64 -12.75 1.18 3.62
CA LEU A 64 -11.30 1.33 3.52
C LEU A 64 -10.85 2.62 4.22
N GLN A 65 -11.51 3.76 3.94
CA GLN A 65 -11.22 5.04 4.58
C GLN A 65 -11.38 4.95 6.11
N ARG A 66 -12.41 4.29 6.61
CA ARG A 66 -12.65 4.11 8.04
C ARG A 66 -11.52 3.33 8.69
N VAL A 67 -11.08 2.24 8.07
CA VAL A 67 -10.00 1.39 8.61
C VAL A 67 -8.65 2.11 8.55
N ILE A 68 -8.29 2.72 7.41
CA ILE A 68 -7.05 3.47 7.23
C ILE A 68 -6.99 4.65 8.21
N SER A 69 -8.06 5.43 8.32
CA SER A 69 -8.15 6.53 9.31
C SER A 69 -7.96 6.01 10.75
N GLY A 70 -8.47 4.81 11.04
CA GLY A 70 -8.30 4.16 12.33
C GLY A 70 -6.85 3.80 12.64
N VAL A 71 -6.06 3.37 11.64
CA VAL A 71 -4.61 3.15 11.78
C VAL A 71 -3.91 4.46 12.09
N ILE A 72 -4.14 5.47 11.26
CA ILE A 72 -3.50 6.79 11.38
C ILE A 72 -3.79 7.42 12.74
N ALA A 73 -5.03 7.32 13.23
CA ALA A 73 -5.43 7.88 14.53
C ALA A 73 -4.79 7.16 15.73
N ARG A 74 -4.36 5.90 15.60
CA ARG A 74 -3.67 5.15 16.65
C ARG A 74 -2.16 5.42 16.68
N GLN A 75 -1.62 5.99 15.62
CA GLN A 75 -0.19 6.25 15.51
C GLN A 75 0.20 7.47 16.37
N ASN A 76 0.86 7.19 17.49
CA ASN A 76 1.33 8.21 18.43
C ASN A 76 2.80 8.59 18.22
N ASP A 77 3.57 7.77 17.48
CA ASP A 77 4.98 7.98 17.21
C ASP A 77 5.25 7.92 15.71
N TRP A 78 5.68 9.02 15.12
CA TRP A 78 6.01 9.12 13.70
C TRP A 78 7.52 9.09 13.46
N GLY A 79 8.31 8.68 14.44
CA GLY A 79 9.78 8.68 14.42
C GLY A 79 10.44 7.60 13.56
N ASP A 80 9.70 6.80 12.78
CA ASP A 80 10.32 5.88 11.81
C ASP A 80 10.84 6.67 10.60
N PHE A 81 12.14 6.84 10.47
CA PHE A 81 12.73 7.59 9.35
C PHE A 81 13.02 6.71 8.12
N ARG A 82 12.49 5.48 8.09
CA ARG A 82 12.64 4.59 6.94
C ARG A 82 11.46 4.76 5.99
N TYR A 83 11.80 4.92 4.72
CA TYR A 83 10.86 5.08 3.62
C TYR A 83 11.19 4.10 2.50
N HIS A 84 10.18 3.73 1.73
CA HIS A 84 10.33 2.91 0.52
C HIS A 84 9.37 3.41 -0.57
N PRO A 85 9.70 3.22 -1.86
CA PRO A 85 8.82 3.61 -2.96
C PRO A 85 7.62 2.65 -3.06
N ILE A 86 6.45 3.20 -3.41
CA ILE A 86 5.22 2.40 -3.57
C ILE A 86 4.50 2.64 -4.91
N SER A 87 4.81 3.75 -5.58
CA SER A 87 4.31 4.08 -6.93
C SER A 87 5.20 5.13 -7.60
N ASP A 88 4.94 5.40 -8.87
CA ASP A 88 5.40 6.64 -9.49
C ASP A 88 4.70 7.88 -8.89
N ASN A 89 5.14 9.07 -9.29
CA ASN A 89 4.54 10.36 -8.88
C ASN A 89 3.08 10.56 -9.31
N ASN A 90 2.52 9.70 -10.18
CA ASN A 90 1.11 9.71 -10.58
C ASN A 90 0.26 8.72 -9.77
N GLY A 91 0.85 7.97 -8.83
CA GLY A 91 0.16 6.91 -8.10
C GLY A 91 0.06 5.59 -8.87
N ALA A 92 0.69 5.47 -10.03
CA ALA A 92 0.72 4.24 -10.80
C ALA A 92 1.83 3.32 -10.28
N GLY A 93 1.48 2.06 -10.05
CA GLY A 93 2.41 1.07 -9.51
C GLY A 93 1.76 -0.31 -9.45
N ARG A 94 2.22 -1.12 -8.50
CA ARG A 94 1.72 -2.50 -8.30
C ARG A 94 0.36 -2.53 -7.60
N TYR A 95 0.07 -1.51 -6.81
CA TYR A 95 -1.11 -1.45 -5.97
C TYR A 95 -2.30 -0.79 -6.67
N PRO A 96 -3.56 -1.05 -6.23
CA PRO A 96 -4.72 -0.38 -6.79
C PRO A 96 -4.60 1.14 -6.62
N GLN A 97 -4.42 1.86 -7.74
CA GLN A 97 -4.16 3.31 -7.72
C GLN A 97 -5.20 4.09 -6.91
N ALA A 98 -6.49 3.74 -7.03
CA ALA A 98 -7.54 4.39 -6.26
C ALA A 98 -7.42 4.17 -4.73
N LEU A 99 -6.97 2.98 -4.28
CA LEU A 99 -6.70 2.73 -2.87
C LEU A 99 -5.50 3.55 -2.41
N LEU A 100 -4.45 3.55 -3.21
CA LEU A 100 -3.22 4.27 -2.90
C LEU A 100 -3.48 5.76 -2.77
N LEU A 101 -4.20 6.36 -3.72
CA LEU A 101 -4.57 7.78 -3.65
C LEU A 101 -5.46 8.09 -2.43
N LEU A 102 -6.34 7.17 -2.03
CA LEU A 102 -7.11 7.31 -0.79
C LEU A 102 -6.20 7.32 0.44
N VAL A 103 -5.22 6.41 0.51
CA VAL A 103 -4.23 6.38 1.60
C VAL A 103 -3.47 7.70 1.65
N LEU A 104 -2.94 8.17 0.52
CA LEU A 104 -2.18 9.41 0.43
C LEU A 104 -2.99 10.65 0.84
N ASP A 105 -4.29 10.69 0.56
CA ASP A 105 -5.18 11.79 0.96
C ASP A 105 -5.45 11.82 2.48
N LEU A 106 -5.31 10.67 3.15
CA LEU A 106 -5.54 10.54 4.61
C LEU A 106 -4.27 10.76 5.44
N LEU A 107 -3.08 10.57 4.86
CA LEU A 107 -1.83 10.64 5.59
C LEU A 107 -1.48 12.08 6.00
N PRO A 108 -0.92 12.28 7.20
CA PRO A 108 -0.35 13.56 7.59
C PRO A 108 0.82 13.96 6.67
N PRO A 109 1.13 15.27 6.55
CA PRO A 109 2.30 15.73 5.81
C PRO A 109 3.60 15.08 6.32
N GLY A 110 4.48 14.68 5.40
CA GLY A 110 5.79 14.10 5.70
C GLY A 110 5.79 12.58 5.92
N ILE A 111 4.62 11.94 6.00
CA ILE A 111 4.51 10.47 6.11
C ILE A 111 4.61 9.77 4.76
N ALA A 112 4.12 10.44 3.71
CA ALA A 112 4.40 10.11 2.33
C ALA A 112 4.84 11.38 1.60
N SER A 113 5.73 11.23 0.62
CA SER A 113 6.21 12.33 -0.21
C SER A 113 6.49 11.85 -1.61
N ALA A 114 6.19 12.69 -2.60
CA ALA A 114 6.80 12.57 -3.92
C ALA A 114 8.29 12.94 -3.81
N VAL A 115 9.14 12.18 -4.49
CA VAL A 115 10.56 12.46 -4.65
C VAL A 115 10.74 13.01 -6.07
N ASP A 116 11.19 14.26 -6.15
CA ASP A 116 11.38 14.92 -7.44
C ASP A 116 12.46 14.22 -8.26
N GLU A 117 12.29 14.23 -9.59
CA GLU A 117 13.31 13.75 -10.52
C GLU A 117 14.55 14.65 -10.51
N ASP A 118 14.41 15.92 -10.12
CA ASP A 118 15.50 16.90 -10.05
C ASP A 118 16.26 16.88 -8.70
N GLU A 119 15.72 16.22 -7.67
CA GLU A 119 16.41 15.98 -6.38
C GLU A 119 17.37 14.78 -6.49
N THR A 120 17.96 14.59 -7.67
CA THR A 120 18.48 13.33 -8.19
C THR A 120 19.81 12.87 -7.61
N TYR A 121 20.51 13.70 -6.83
CA TYR A 121 21.91 13.43 -6.50
C TYR A 121 22.23 13.69 -5.03
N SER A 122 22.47 12.62 -4.29
CA SER A 122 23.26 12.68 -3.05
C SER A 122 24.65 12.15 -3.38
N ASN A 123 25.67 13.02 -3.28
CA ASN A 123 27.07 12.68 -3.59
C ASN A 123 27.33 12.16 -5.02
N GLY A 124 26.52 12.56 -6.00
CA GLY A 124 26.74 12.21 -7.42
C GLY A 124 26.15 10.86 -7.85
N GLU A 125 25.51 10.13 -6.95
CA GLU A 125 24.77 8.91 -7.28
C GLU A 125 23.27 9.22 -7.42
N PRO A 126 22.57 8.64 -8.41
CA PRO A 126 21.13 8.73 -8.52
C PRO A 126 20.46 8.30 -7.21
N LEU A 127 19.64 9.18 -6.64
CA LEU A 127 18.68 8.76 -5.61
C LEU A 127 17.77 7.72 -6.26
N GLY A 128 17.98 6.44 -5.94
CA GLY A 128 17.30 5.32 -6.60
C GLY A 128 15.82 5.18 -6.25
N VAL A 129 15.16 6.27 -5.87
CA VAL A 129 13.72 6.44 -5.64
C VAL A 129 13.19 7.72 -6.30
N ALA A 130 13.99 8.40 -7.15
CA ALA A 130 13.55 9.58 -7.89
C ALA A 130 12.33 9.27 -8.77
N GLY A 131 11.41 10.23 -8.90
CA GLY A 131 10.17 10.05 -9.68
C GLY A 131 9.10 9.19 -8.99
N SER A 132 9.25 8.91 -7.69
CA SER A 132 8.35 8.02 -6.95
C SER A 132 7.70 8.68 -5.74
N ILE A 133 6.55 8.14 -5.37
CA ILE A 133 5.96 8.38 -4.07
C ILE A 133 6.58 7.37 -3.10
N VAL A 134 7.23 7.89 -2.06
CA VAL A 134 7.73 7.10 -0.94
C VAL A 134 6.80 7.24 0.26
N ILE A 135 6.67 6.17 1.03
CA ILE A 135 5.91 6.15 2.28
C ILE A 135 6.76 5.61 3.42
N GLN A 136 6.47 6.07 4.63
CA GLN A 136 7.07 5.53 5.84
C GLN A 136 6.75 4.04 6.00
N VAL A 137 7.77 3.22 6.25
CA VAL A 137 7.65 1.76 6.30
C VAL A 137 6.66 1.30 7.39
N GLY A 138 6.78 1.87 8.60
CA GLY A 138 5.91 1.51 9.73
C GLY A 138 4.42 1.70 9.46
N ILE A 139 4.00 2.81 8.83
CA ILE A 139 2.58 3.03 8.53
C ILE A 139 2.10 2.13 7.39
N TRP A 140 2.95 1.90 6.39
CA TRP A 140 2.64 0.99 5.27
C TRP A 140 2.36 -0.43 5.77
N HIS A 141 3.19 -0.93 6.71
CA HIS A 141 3.01 -2.23 7.33
C HIS A 141 1.70 -2.33 8.09
N GLN A 142 1.40 -1.33 8.93
CA GLN A 142 0.16 -1.34 9.72
C GLN A 142 -1.08 -1.29 8.84
N ILE A 143 -1.08 -0.47 7.78
CA ILE A 143 -2.18 -0.44 6.81
C ILE A 143 -2.31 -1.81 6.15
N THR A 144 -1.21 -2.41 5.69
CA THR A 144 -1.21 -3.72 5.04
C THR A 144 -1.84 -4.80 5.94
N PHE A 145 -1.46 -4.87 7.22
CA PHE A 145 -2.05 -5.84 8.14
C PHE A 145 -3.53 -5.60 8.42
N GLU A 146 -3.97 -4.34 8.50
CA GLU A 146 -5.40 -4.06 8.66
C GLU A 146 -6.19 -4.37 7.38
N LEU A 147 -5.63 -4.15 6.20
CA LEU A 147 -6.23 -4.57 4.93
C LEU A 147 -6.32 -6.10 4.83
N LEU A 148 -5.30 -6.83 5.31
CA LEU A 148 -5.33 -8.29 5.37
C LEU A 148 -6.53 -8.79 6.20
N LYS A 149 -6.82 -8.16 7.34
CA LYS A 149 -8.00 -8.49 8.17
C LYS A 149 -9.34 -8.22 7.46
N MET A 150 -9.36 -7.35 6.46
CA MET A 150 -10.55 -7.05 5.65
C MET A 150 -10.72 -8.01 4.47
N CYS A 151 -9.73 -8.84 4.15
CA CYS A 151 -9.79 -9.75 3.03
C CYS A 151 -10.70 -10.95 3.35
N PRO A 152 -11.62 -11.34 2.45
CA PRO A 152 -12.37 -12.58 2.61
C PRO A 152 -11.43 -13.78 2.67
N ARG A 153 -11.64 -14.67 3.65
CA ARG A 153 -10.73 -15.80 3.93
C ARG A 153 -10.62 -16.77 2.76
N GLU A 154 -11.73 -16.96 2.05
CA GLU A 154 -11.82 -17.80 0.84
C GLU A 154 -10.96 -17.30 -0.33
N HIS A 155 -10.50 -16.05 -0.29
CA HIS A 155 -9.66 -15.44 -1.32
C HIS A 155 -8.17 -15.37 -0.92
N LEU A 156 -7.83 -15.79 0.31
CA LEU A 156 -6.46 -15.77 0.79
C LEU A 156 -5.82 -17.16 0.63
N PRO A 157 -4.54 -17.23 0.24
CA PRO A 157 -3.75 -18.45 0.31
C PRO A 157 -3.54 -18.87 1.77
N GLU A 158 -3.23 -20.16 1.97
CA GLU A 158 -3.13 -20.79 3.29
C GLU A 158 -2.15 -20.07 4.23
N HIS A 159 -0.97 -19.68 3.74
CA HIS A 159 0.03 -19.00 4.58
C HIS A 159 -0.42 -17.62 5.06
N LEU A 160 -1.26 -16.91 4.30
CA LEU A 160 -1.85 -15.64 4.76
C LEU A 160 -2.99 -15.84 5.76
N LEU A 161 -3.71 -16.96 5.66
CA LEU A 161 -4.70 -17.34 6.67
C LEU A 161 -4.02 -17.66 8.00
N GLU A 162 -2.89 -18.37 7.96
CA GLU A 162 -2.07 -18.65 9.15
C GLU A 162 -1.58 -17.36 9.81
N HIS A 163 -1.13 -16.38 9.02
CA HIS A 163 -0.76 -15.05 9.52
C HIS A 163 -1.91 -14.35 10.25
N VAL A 164 -3.11 -14.33 9.66
CA VAL A 164 -4.30 -13.75 10.30
C VAL A 164 -4.61 -14.45 11.62
N LEU A 165 -4.55 -15.79 11.63
CA LEU A 165 -4.84 -16.59 12.82
C LEU A 165 -3.77 -16.44 13.91
N GLY A 166 -2.49 -16.34 13.55
CA GLY A 166 -1.39 -16.11 14.49
C GLY A 166 -1.55 -14.78 15.23
N VAL A 167 -1.85 -13.71 14.48
CA VAL A 167 -2.13 -12.38 15.04
C VAL A 167 -3.36 -12.39 15.95
N ASP A 168 -4.45 -13.06 15.55
CA ASP A 168 -5.67 -13.17 16.36
C ASP A 168 -5.45 -13.97 17.66
N LEU A 169 -4.46 -14.87 17.69
CA LEU A 169 -4.10 -15.69 18.84
C LEU A 169 -3.01 -15.06 19.72
N GLY A 170 -2.42 -13.94 19.32
CA GLY A 170 -1.33 -13.26 20.04
C GLY A 170 -0.02 -14.04 20.07
N LEU A 171 0.22 -14.84 19.02
CA LEU A 171 1.41 -15.68 18.83
C LEU A 171 2.46 -14.98 17.98
#